data_AF-A0A561P6E6-F1
#
_entry.id   AF-A0A561P6E6-F1
#
_cell.length_a   1.000
_cell.length_b   1.000
_cell.length_c   1.000
_cell.angle_alpha   90.00
_cell.angle_beta   90.00
_cell.angle_gamma   90.00
#
_symmetry.space_group_name_H-M   'P 1'
#
loop_
_entity.id
_entity.type
_entity.pdbx_description
1 polymer ?
#
loop_
_entity_poly.entity_id
_entity_poly.type
_entity_poly.pdbx_seq_one_letter_code
_entity_poly.pdbx_strand_id
1 'polypeptide(L)'
;MSSNIRLNKVCQHCQQEFIAKTMLTRYCSHACNRKAYKQAKREEKLKSAIHDVSVQPTILSTAISWHTLEDKLLLNLKEAAQLLNISPLTLRRWLKDGIITSSRLGKKHLFDRVEIKMKLAASS
;
A
#
# COMPACT_ATOMS: atom_id res chain seq x y z
N MET A 1 41.47 -19.30 -27.58
CA MET A 1 40.33 -20.26 -27.62
C MET A 1 39.12 -19.61 -28.27
N SER A 2 38.73 -20.04 -29.47
CA SER A 2 37.47 -19.64 -30.09
C SER A 2 36.60 -20.87 -30.32
N SER A 3 35.73 -21.18 -29.37
CA SER A 3 34.64 -22.10 -29.62
C SER A 3 33.60 -21.39 -30.50
N ASN A 4 33.46 -21.85 -31.74
CA ASN A 4 32.56 -21.28 -32.76
C ASN A 4 31.11 -21.68 -32.44
N ILE A 5 30.60 -21.19 -31.32
CA ILE A 5 29.29 -21.56 -30.77
C ILE A 5 28.21 -20.76 -31.48
N ARG A 6 27.24 -21.44 -32.07
CA ARG A 6 26.02 -20.85 -32.66
C ARG A 6 24.83 -21.42 -31.92
N LEU A 7 24.06 -20.57 -31.25
CA LEU A 7 22.91 -20.96 -30.44
C LEU A 7 21.70 -20.15 -30.86
N ASN A 8 20.56 -20.80 -31.07
CA ASN A 8 19.30 -20.11 -31.26
C ASN A 8 18.78 -19.65 -29.89
N LYS A 9 18.55 -18.35 -29.76
CA LYS A 9 18.04 -17.72 -28.54
C LYS A 9 16.92 -16.75 -28.87
N VAL A 10 16.06 -16.49 -27.89
CA VAL A 10 15.03 -15.46 -27.97
C VAL A 10 15.55 -14.16 -27.36
N CYS A 11 15.38 -13.04 -28.05
CA CYS A 11 15.77 -11.72 -27.57
C CYS A 11 14.91 -11.31 -26.37
N GLN A 12 15.55 -10.90 -25.26
CA GLN A 12 14.83 -10.47 -24.06
C GLN A 12 14.02 -9.17 -24.23
N HIS A 13 14.28 -8.40 -25.30
CA HIS A 13 13.60 -7.12 -25.54
C HIS A 13 12.48 -7.20 -26.58
N CYS A 14 12.75 -7.79 -27.75
CA CYS A 14 11.79 -7.86 -28.87
C CYS A 14 11.19 -9.25 -29.08
N GLN A 15 11.55 -10.23 -28.24
CA GLN A 15 11.03 -11.59 -28.26
C GLN A 15 11.22 -12.33 -29.61
N GLN A 16 12.10 -11.82 -30.48
CA GLN A 16 12.46 -12.47 -31.74
C GLN A 16 13.62 -13.45 -31.54
N GLU A 17 13.57 -14.54 -32.29
CA GLU A 17 14.65 -15.53 -32.35
C GLU A 17 15.86 -14.97 -33.09
N PHE A 18 17.06 -15.27 -32.60
CA PHE A 18 18.32 -14.89 -33.21
C PHE A 18 19.43 -15.91 -32.94
N ILE A 19 20.45 -15.90 -33.79
CA ILE A 19 21.62 -16.76 -33.67
C ILE A 19 22.67 -16.05 -32.83
N ALA A 20 22.81 -16.48 -31.58
CA ALA A 20 23.85 -16.06 -30.66
C ALA A 20 25.21 -16.68 -31.00
N LYS A 21 26.26 -15.85 -30.98
CA LYS A 21 27.65 -16.29 -31.16
C LYS A 21 28.36 -16.63 -29.84
N THR A 22 27.74 -16.30 -28.70
CA THR A 22 28.30 -16.50 -27.36
C THR A 22 27.20 -16.86 -26.36
N MET A 23 27.57 -17.58 -25.30
CA MET A 23 26.65 -17.99 -24.23
C MET A 23 26.02 -16.81 -23.48
N LEU A 24 26.68 -15.65 -23.44
CA LEU A 24 26.26 -14.49 -22.64
C LEU A 24 25.37 -13.50 -23.41
N THR A 25 25.21 -13.67 -24.73
CA THR A 25 24.35 -12.77 -25.52
C THR A 25 22.88 -12.93 -25.13
N ARG A 26 22.24 -11.79 -24.81
CA ARG A 26 20.84 -11.68 -24.34
C ARG A 26 19.90 -11.02 -25.34
N TYR A 27 20.44 -10.31 -26.32
CA TYR A 27 19.69 -9.48 -27.26
C TYR A 27 20.15 -9.74 -28.70
N CYS A 28 19.23 -9.60 -29.65
CA CYS A 28 19.52 -9.78 -31.07
C CYS A 28 20.39 -8.68 -31.68
N SER A 29 20.40 -7.47 -31.08
CA SER A 29 21.14 -6.31 -31.60
C SER A 29 21.50 -5.30 -30.50
N HIS A 30 22.48 -4.44 -30.79
CA HIS A 30 22.83 -3.29 -29.94
C HIS A 30 21.64 -2.34 -29.71
N ALA A 31 20.75 -2.20 -30.70
CA ALA A 31 19.55 -1.38 -30.56
C ALA A 31 18.60 -1.91 -29.47
N CYS A 32 18.37 -3.24 -29.46
CA CYS A 32 17.56 -3.88 -28.42
C CYS A 32 18.17 -3.74 -27.03
N ASN A 33 19.50 -3.91 -26.91
CA ASN A 33 20.20 -3.72 -25.64
C ASN A 33 20.04 -2.29 -25.11
N ARG A 34 20.22 -1.27 -25.97
CA ARG A 34 20.07 0.14 -25.58
C ARG A 34 18.65 0.48 -25.11
N LYS A 35 17.63 -0.07 -25.78
CA LYS A 35 16.23 0.13 -25.38
C LYS A 35 15.93 -0.52 -24.04
N ALA A 36 16.34 -1.79 -23.86
CA ALA A 36 16.17 -2.51 -22.59
C ALA A 36 16.87 -1.80 -21.42
N TYR A 37 18.10 -1.30 -21.61
CA TYR A 37 18.82 -0.51 -20.60
C TYR A 37 18.05 0.75 -20.19
N LYS A 38 17.55 1.52 -21.17
CA LYS A 38 16.76 2.73 -20.89
C LYS A 38 15.46 2.42 -20.15
N GLN A 39 14.80 1.31 -20.47
CA GLN A 39 13.60 0.88 -19.80
C GLN A 39 13.89 0.49 -18.33
N ALA A 40 14.93 -0.33 -18.09
CA ALA A 40 15.35 -0.70 -16.74
C ALA A 40 15.67 0.52 -15.87
N LYS A 41 16.38 1.52 -16.43
CA LYS A 41 16.65 2.79 -15.73
C LYS A 41 15.40 3.62 -15.44
N ARG A 42 14.37 3.56 -16.29
CA ARG A 42 13.08 4.22 -16.02
C ARG A 42 12.34 3.51 -14.89
N GLU A 43 12.30 2.18 -14.91
CA GLU A 43 11.67 1.37 -13.87
C GLU A 43 12.36 1.54 -12.51
N GLU A 44 13.69 1.65 -12.47
CA GLU A 44 14.45 1.95 -11.26
C GLU A 44 14.05 3.30 -10.65
N LYS A 45 13.91 4.34 -11.48
CA LYS A 45 13.45 5.68 -11.04
C LYS A 45 11.99 5.66 -10.55
N LEU A 46 11.12 4.88 -11.17
CA LEU A 46 9.75 4.72 -10.71
C LEU A 46 9.70 4.02 -9.35
N LYS A 47 10.50 2.95 -9.19
CA LYS A 47 10.60 2.23 -7.91
C LYS A 47 11.16 3.11 -6.80
N SER A 48 12.18 3.93 -7.07
CA SER A 48 12.71 4.87 -6.08
C SER A 48 11.67 5.92 -5.69
N ALA A 49 10.93 6.50 -6.66
CA ALA A 49 9.87 7.46 -6.37
C ALA A 49 8.72 6.86 -5.55
N ILE A 50 8.32 5.60 -5.83
CA ILE A 50 7.32 4.88 -5.03
C ILE A 50 7.85 4.59 -3.63
N HIS A 51 9.12 4.19 -3.51
CA HIS A 51 9.76 3.94 -2.22
C HIS A 51 9.81 5.24 -1.39
N ASP A 52 10.20 6.37 -1.96
CA ASP A 52 10.24 7.67 -1.28
C ASP A 52 8.86 8.13 -0.79
N VAL A 53 7.77 7.78 -1.48
CA VAL A 53 6.39 8.03 -1.02
C VAL A 53 6.01 7.07 0.12
N SER A 54 6.52 5.85 0.13
CA SER A 54 6.29 4.86 1.22
C SER A 54 7.16 5.07 2.47
N VAL A 55 8.23 5.88 2.36
CA VAL A 55 9.17 6.20 3.45
C VAL A 55 8.78 7.52 4.16
N GLN A 56 7.60 8.08 3.86
CA GLN A 56 6.89 8.91 4.83
C GLN A 56 6.49 8.01 6.01
N PRO A 57 6.81 8.38 7.24
CA PRO A 57 7.31 7.43 8.22
C PRO A 57 6.18 6.54 8.75
N THR A 58 6.23 5.25 8.42
CA THR A 58 5.75 4.19 9.31
C THR A 58 6.70 4.10 10.50
N ILE A 59 6.72 5.14 11.32
CA ILE A 59 7.29 5.06 12.66
C ILE A 59 6.41 4.07 13.41
N LEU A 60 6.93 2.85 13.57
CA LEU A 60 6.67 2.00 14.72
C LEU A 60 5.22 1.51 14.87
N SER A 61 4.71 0.74 13.90
CA SER A 61 3.66 -0.24 14.22
C SER A 61 4.29 -1.62 14.36
N THR A 62 5.18 -1.74 15.35
CA THR A 62 5.50 -3.03 15.94
C THR A 62 4.20 -3.67 16.38
N ALA A 63 3.81 -4.73 15.69
CA ALA A 63 3.08 -5.88 16.20
C ALA A 63 2.10 -5.62 17.36
N ILE A 64 1.02 -4.89 17.09
CA ILE A 64 -0.27 -5.26 17.65
C ILE A 64 -1.25 -5.27 16.49
N SER A 65 -1.31 -6.40 15.79
CA SER A 65 -2.41 -6.68 14.88
C SER A 65 -3.67 -6.86 15.73
N TRP A 66 -4.35 -5.75 16.01
CA TRP A 66 -5.75 -5.81 16.40
C TRP A 66 -6.51 -6.28 15.16
N HIS A 67 -6.56 -7.59 14.98
CA HIS A 67 -7.02 -8.24 13.75
C HIS A 67 -8.54 -8.06 13.55
N THR A 68 -9.24 -7.61 14.59
CA THR A 68 -10.67 -7.36 14.64
C THR A 68 -10.94 -6.05 15.40
N LEU A 69 -11.87 -5.24 14.88
CA LEU A 69 -12.42 -4.05 15.56
C LEU A 69 -13.16 -4.41 16.87
N GLU A 70 -13.33 -5.69 17.14
CA GLU A 70 -14.16 -6.23 18.22
C GLU A 70 -13.45 -6.23 19.56
N ASP A 71 -12.12 -6.34 19.56
CA ASP A 71 -11.31 -6.49 20.78
C ASP A 71 -10.93 -5.15 21.42
N LYS A 72 -11.12 -4.02 20.70
CA LYS A 72 -10.81 -2.69 21.24
C LYS A 72 -11.98 -2.15 22.07
N LEU A 73 -11.72 -1.95 23.36
CA LEU A 73 -12.64 -1.29 24.29
C LEU A 73 -12.85 0.19 23.93
N LEU A 74 -11.76 0.87 23.52
CA LEU A 74 -11.73 2.26 23.12
C LEU A 74 -11.57 2.37 21.60
N LEU A 75 -12.49 3.09 20.98
CA LEU A 75 -12.54 3.28 19.55
C LEU A 75 -12.06 4.67 19.17
N ASN A 76 -11.29 4.75 18.09
CA ASN A 76 -10.97 6.01 17.45
C ASN A 76 -12.17 6.50 16.60
N LEU A 77 -12.22 7.79 16.27
CA LEU A 77 -13.31 8.40 15.49
C LEU A 77 -13.65 7.62 14.20
N LYS A 78 -12.65 7.14 13.47
CA LYS A 78 -12.87 6.36 12.23
C LYS A 78 -13.51 5.00 12.52
N GLU A 79 -13.05 4.33 13.57
CA GLU A 79 -13.55 3.02 13.98
C GLU A 79 -14.98 3.12 14.52
N ALA A 80 -15.26 4.14 15.34
CA ALA A 80 -16.61 4.44 15.83
C ALA A 80 -17.58 4.75 14.68
N ALA A 81 -17.14 5.52 13.67
CA ALA A 81 -17.94 5.81 12.48
C ALA A 81 -18.24 4.54 11.67
N GLN A 82 -17.26 3.64 11.56
CA GLN A 82 -17.44 2.34 10.91
C GLN A 82 -18.41 1.43 11.67
N LEU A 83 -18.34 1.39 13.01
CA LEU A 83 -19.31 0.62 13.81
C LEU A 83 -20.75 1.11 13.65
N LEU A 84 -20.93 2.42 13.49
CA LEU A 84 -22.23 3.04 13.29
C LEU A 84 -22.68 3.03 11.81
N ASN A 85 -21.84 2.55 10.88
CA ASN A 85 -22.05 2.64 9.43
C ASN A 85 -22.36 4.07 8.94
N ILE A 86 -21.63 5.06 9.45
CA ILE A 86 -21.86 6.48 9.17
C ILE A 86 -20.55 7.15 8.74
N SER A 87 -20.64 8.28 8.02
CA SER A 87 -19.46 9.06 7.66
C SER A 87 -18.76 9.64 8.92
N PRO A 88 -17.41 9.68 8.96
CA PRO A 88 -16.68 10.32 10.06
C PRO A 88 -17.03 11.79 10.27
N LEU A 89 -17.51 12.47 9.22
CA LEU A 89 -17.96 13.85 9.27
C LEU A 89 -19.26 13.98 10.07
N THR A 90 -20.22 13.08 9.84
CA THR A 90 -21.48 13.05 10.58
C THR A 90 -21.21 12.78 12.06
N LEU A 91 -20.31 11.86 12.39
CA LEU A 91 -19.93 11.59 13.79
C LEU A 91 -19.31 12.82 14.47
N ARG A 92 -18.51 13.63 13.74
CA ARG A 92 -18.00 14.91 14.26
C ARG A 92 -19.08 15.95 14.49
N ARG A 93 -20.12 15.98 13.63
CA ARG A 93 -21.27 16.88 13.82
C ARG A 93 -22.03 16.50 15.09
N TRP A 94 -22.34 15.22 15.26
CA TRP A 94 -22.99 14.71 16.47
C TRP A 94 -22.21 14.98 17.75
N LEU A 95 -20.89 14.97 17.68
CA LEU A 95 -20.05 15.39 18.80
C LEU A 95 -20.20 16.89 19.12
N LYS A 96 -20.28 17.73 18.08
CA LYS A 96 -20.52 19.18 18.23
C LYS A 96 -21.92 19.48 18.77
N ASP A 97 -22.89 18.71 18.33
CA ASP A 97 -24.30 18.84 18.73
C ASP A 97 -24.58 18.20 20.11
N GLY A 98 -23.59 17.52 20.70
CA GLY A 98 -23.69 16.90 22.04
C GLY A 98 -24.51 15.60 22.10
N ILE A 99 -24.81 15.00 20.95
CA ILE A 99 -25.60 13.75 20.85
C ILE A 99 -24.77 12.55 21.34
N ILE A 100 -23.46 12.56 21.06
CA ILE A 100 -22.52 11.52 21.46
C ILE A 100 -21.42 12.15 22.30
N THR A 101 -21.11 11.49 23.40
CA THR A 101 -20.03 11.79 24.34
C THR A 101 -18.72 11.17 23.86
N SER A 102 -17.60 11.86 24.05
CA SER A 102 -16.26 11.34 23.74
C SER A 102 -15.27 11.75 24.82
N SER A 103 -14.33 10.87 25.12
CA SER A 103 -13.16 11.21 25.93
C SER A 103 -12.06 11.82 25.05
N ARG A 104 -11.58 13.01 25.41
CA ARG A 104 -10.55 13.73 24.64
C ARG A 104 -9.17 13.44 25.21
N LEU A 105 -8.31 12.79 24.41
CA LEU A 105 -6.88 12.64 24.72
C LEU A 105 -6.05 13.45 23.70
N GLY A 106 -5.66 14.65 24.12
CA GLY A 106 -4.92 15.60 23.28
C GLY A 106 -5.73 16.03 22.04
N LYS A 107 -5.27 15.60 20.86
CA LYS A 107 -5.93 15.86 19.56
C LYS A 107 -6.88 14.74 19.11
N LYS A 108 -6.95 13.63 19.86
CA LYS A 108 -7.75 12.45 19.50
C LYS A 108 -9.03 12.38 20.34
N HIS A 109 -10.10 11.91 19.71
CA HIS A 109 -11.35 11.54 20.37
C HIS A 109 -11.40 10.02 20.52
N LEU A 110 -11.66 9.56 21.74
CA LEU A 110 -11.88 8.17 22.07
C LEU A 110 -13.32 7.97 22.49
N PHE A 111 -13.89 6.85 22.05
CA PHE A 111 -15.26 6.48 22.34
C PHE A 111 -15.30 5.10 22.98
N ASP A 112 -16.11 4.97 24.02
CA ASP A 112 -16.37 3.68 24.64
C ASP A 112 -17.36 2.87 23.78
N ARG A 113 -16.96 1.64 23.45
CA ARG A 113 -17.78 0.75 22.60
C ARG A 113 -19.16 0.46 23.20
N VAL A 114 -19.22 0.32 24.52
CA VAL A 114 -20.46 0.01 25.25
C VAL A 114 -21.46 1.16 25.12
N GLU A 115 -20.98 2.40 25.30
CA GLU A 115 -21.82 3.59 25.25
C GLU A 115 -22.39 3.82 23.85
N ILE A 116 -21.56 3.66 22.80
CA ILE A 116 -22.03 3.74 21.40
C ILE A 116 -23.12 2.70 21.12
N LYS A 117 -22.93 1.45 21.56
CA LYS A 117 -23.93 0.38 21.35
C LYS A 117 -25.23 0.64 22.10
N MET A 118 -25.16 1.15 23.34
CA MET A 118 -26.35 1.49 24.11
C MET A 118 -27.16 2.61 23.44
N LYS A 119 -26.49 3.62 22.87
CA LYS A 119 -27.17 4.71 22.15
C LYS A 119 -27.84 4.23 20.87
N LEU A 120 -27.24 3.27 20.16
CA LEU A 120 -27.87 2.63 18.99
C LEU A 120 -29.16 1.90 19.39
N ALA A 121 -29.11 1.11 20.47
CA ALA A 121 -30.26 0.35 20.97
C ALA A 121 -31.40 1.22 21.53
N ALA A 122 -31.12 2.44 21.98
CA ALA A 122 -32.13 3.37 22.49
C ALA A 122 -32.88 4.16 21.40
N SER A 123 -32.44 4.06 20.14
CA SER A 123 -33.02 4.79 19.00
C SER A 123 -33.96 3.95 18.13
N SER A 124 -34.17 2.69 18.50
CA SER A 124 -35.10 1.72 17.90
C SER A 124 -36.23 1.41 18.86
#